data_AF-A0A916I9B0-F1
#
_entry.id   AF-A0A916I9B0-F1
#
_cell.length_a   1.000
_cell.length_b   1.000
_cell.length_c   1.000
_cell.angle_alpha   90.00
_cell.angle_beta   90.00
_cell.angle_gamma   90.00
#
_symmetry.space_group_name_H-M   'P 1'
#
loop_
_entity.id
_entity.type
_entity.pdbx_description
1 polymer ?
#
loop_
_entity_poly.entity_id
_entity_poly.type
_entity_poly.pdbx_seq_one_letter_code
_entity_poly.pdbx_strand_id
1 'polypeptide(L)'
;MKMHLVTATAALLLSQAASAALVTDPDDARSWQGATVGTFAQLYYGSNTLANRQLVVNNNLLDDGIFSSAGFVGATMIQATGVGSTGTSLDNTGTGSYGYTAPCACLGVLDAGSGIDAHWIQTDNVIGHSVWDLGFQATKAAVFNTIDHGPLPQEAIESTVYLSNDQITWTQAVVERVWLEGFQPNAGILWDGFVYAVGTGSANTFRYASIIWGGPGALLSDGDNEINGVMGLRPDFTPPPAIPEPSTYALMAAGLAAIAGLVRRRRGQS
;
A
#
# COMPACT_ATOMS: atom_id res chain seq x y z
N MET A 1 11.16 44.77 -34.46
CA MET A 1 11.12 44.77 -32.98
C MET A 1 10.83 43.34 -32.54
N LYS A 2 11.73 42.78 -31.72
CA LYS A 2 11.69 41.43 -31.14
C LYS A 2 10.84 41.44 -29.86
N MET A 3 10.08 40.37 -29.59
CA MET A 3 9.86 39.76 -28.25
C MET A 3 8.90 38.57 -28.44
N HIS A 4 9.44 37.35 -28.47
CA HIS A 4 9.48 36.40 -27.35
C HIS A 4 8.12 35.73 -27.08
N LEU A 5 7.88 34.59 -27.74
CA LEU A 5 7.02 33.54 -27.19
C LEU A 5 7.86 32.26 -27.13
N VAL A 6 8.61 32.16 -26.05
CA VAL A 6 9.38 30.98 -25.67
C VAL A 6 8.61 30.28 -24.56
N THR A 7 8.63 28.95 -24.61
CA THR A 7 8.34 27.98 -23.54
C THR A 7 6.89 27.81 -23.07
N ALA A 8 6.18 26.90 -23.73
CA ALA A 8 5.11 26.12 -23.10
C ALA A 8 5.13 24.63 -23.48
N THR A 9 6.30 24.08 -23.86
CA THR A 9 6.39 22.72 -24.42
C THR A 9 7.51 21.86 -23.84
N ALA A 10 8.06 22.21 -22.67
CA ALA A 10 9.18 21.49 -22.05
C ALA A 10 8.87 20.90 -20.66
N ALA A 11 7.63 20.96 -20.17
CA ALA A 11 7.26 20.37 -18.88
C ALA A 11 6.59 18.98 -18.99
N LEU A 12 6.48 18.41 -20.20
CA LEU A 12 5.81 17.13 -20.43
C LEU A 12 6.76 15.98 -20.78
N LEU A 13 8.07 16.16 -20.57
CA LEU A 13 9.07 15.16 -20.88
C LEU A 13 9.89 14.87 -19.63
N LEU A 14 9.79 13.62 -19.17
CA LEU A 14 10.67 12.92 -18.22
C LEU A 14 10.27 12.86 -16.74
N SER A 15 8.97 12.78 -16.41
CA SER A 15 8.59 11.88 -15.31
C SER A 15 8.54 10.45 -15.89
N GLN A 16 9.69 9.85 -16.14
CA GLN A 16 9.72 8.39 -16.15
C GLN A 16 9.38 8.02 -14.71
N ALA A 17 8.13 7.59 -14.47
CA ALA A 17 7.88 6.76 -13.32
C ALA A 17 8.91 5.63 -13.43
N ALA A 18 9.86 5.57 -12.49
CA ALA A 18 10.67 4.38 -12.34
C ALA A 18 9.64 3.27 -12.10
N SER A 19 9.39 2.47 -13.14
CA SER A 19 8.59 1.27 -12.97
C SER A 19 9.37 0.40 -12.02
N ALA A 20 8.72 -0.01 -10.94
CA ALA A 20 9.26 -0.98 -10.02
C ALA A 20 9.72 -2.22 -10.83
N ALA A 21 10.95 -2.68 -10.60
CA ALA A 21 11.53 -3.77 -11.35
C ALA A 21 11.45 -5.05 -10.52
N LEU A 22 10.97 -6.11 -11.15
CA LEU A 22 10.96 -7.41 -10.50
C LEU A 22 12.39 -7.89 -10.33
N VAL A 23 12.70 -8.48 -9.17
CA VAL A 23 13.98 -9.16 -9.00
C VAL A 23 14.00 -10.39 -9.90
N THR A 24 14.85 -10.38 -10.91
CA THR A 24 14.94 -11.47 -11.91
C THR A 24 16.12 -12.42 -11.69
N ASP A 25 17.00 -12.14 -10.72
CA ASP A 25 18.21 -12.93 -10.46
C ASP A 25 18.07 -13.71 -9.13
N PRO A 26 18.07 -15.07 -9.16
CA PRO A 26 18.03 -15.86 -7.93
C PRO A 26 19.32 -15.74 -7.09
N ASP A 27 20.41 -15.21 -7.65
CA ASP A 27 21.67 -14.94 -6.97
C ASP A 27 21.87 -13.44 -6.69
N ASP A 28 20.81 -12.62 -6.73
CA ASP A 28 20.90 -11.18 -6.42
C ASP A 28 21.58 -10.96 -5.05
N ALA A 29 22.73 -10.28 -5.09
CA ALA A 29 23.61 -10.06 -3.95
C ALA A 29 23.25 -8.81 -3.13
N ARG A 30 22.25 -8.03 -3.56
CA ARG A 30 21.80 -6.84 -2.82
C ARG A 30 21.13 -7.25 -1.51
N SER A 31 21.27 -6.36 -0.52
CA SER A 31 20.64 -6.48 0.79
C SER A 31 19.64 -5.35 0.97
N TRP A 32 18.38 -5.69 1.24
CA TRP A 32 17.28 -4.78 1.49
C TRP A 32 16.89 -4.90 2.95
N GLN A 33 17.22 -3.87 3.74
CA GLN A 33 16.98 -3.87 5.18
C GLN A 33 17.48 -5.17 5.87
N GLY A 34 18.63 -5.72 5.44
CA GLY A 34 19.20 -6.96 5.98
C GLY A 34 18.68 -8.26 5.34
N ALA A 35 17.75 -8.18 4.40
CA ALA A 35 17.21 -9.31 3.66
C ALA A 35 17.80 -9.43 2.26
N THR A 36 17.93 -10.66 1.76
CA THR A 36 18.32 -10.98 0.38
C THR A 36 17.27 -11.89 -0.25
N VAL A 37 17.38 -12.20 -1.55
CA VAL A 37 16.56 -13.24 -2.19
C VAL A 37 16.66 -14.57 -1.44
N GLY A 38 17.86 -14.92 -0.94
CA GLY A 38 18.08 -16.11 -0.11
C GLY A 38 17.35 -16.06 1.23
N THR A 39 17.23 -14.87 1.84
CA THR A 39 16.46 -14.67 3.07
C THR A 39 14.98 -14.98 2.83
N PHE A 40 14.38 -14.44 1.77
CA PHE A 40 12.98 -14.72 1.44
C PHE A 40 12.74 -16.16 0.98
N ALA A 41 13.71 -16.79 0.32
CA ALA A 41 13.63 -18.20 -0.02
C ALA A 41 13.59 -19.11 1.23
N GLN A 42 14.39 -18.77 2.25
CA GLN A 42 14.34 -19.45 3.54
C GLN A 42 12.99 -19.27 4.23
N LEU A 43 12.44 -18.06 4.21
CA LEU A 43 11.22 -17.71 4.93
C LEU A 43 9.96 -18.30 4.28
N TYR A 44 9.81 -18.19 2.96
CA TYR A 44 8.60 -18.65 2.26
C TYR A 44 8.65 -20.12 1.83
N TYR A 45 9.84 -20.68 1.62
CA TYR A 45 10.00 -22.04 1.10
C TYR A 45 10.84 -22.96 2.01
N GLY A 46 11.13 -22.51 3.23
CA GLY A 46 11.76 -23.31 4.29
C GLY A 46 13.25 -23.61 4.13
N SER A 47 13.89 -23.23 3.02
CA SER A 47 15.34 -23.35 2.85
C SER A 47 15.91 -22.38 1.81
N ASN A 48 17.11 -21.83 2.07
CA ASN A 48 17.88 -21.08 1.07
C ASN A 48 18.64 -22.02 0.11
N THR A 49 17.92 -22.56 -0.88
CA THR A 49 18.50 -23.33 -1.98
C THR A 49 18.37 -22.57 -3.30
N LEU A 50 19.15 -22.92 -4.32
CA LEU A 50 19.00 -22.31 -5.65
C LEU A 50 17.58 -22.52 -6.21
N ALA A 51 16.99 -23.70 -6.01
CA ALA A 51 15.63 -24.00 -6.45
C ALA A 51 14.59 -23.08 -5.79
N ASN A 52 14.69 -22.87 -4.47
CA ASN A 52 13.77 -22.00 -3.75
C ASN A 52 13.96 -20.52 -4.09
N ARG A 53 15.20 -20.07 -4.31
CA ARG A 53 15.47 -18.71 -4.80
C ARG A 53 14.89 -18.49 -6.20
N GLN A 54 14.95 -19.50 -7.06
CA GLN A 54 14.28 -19.45 -8.35
C GLN A 54 12.74 -19.38 -8.21
N LEU A 55 12.13 -20.00 -7.18
CA LEU A 55 10.71 -19.84 -6.90
C LEU A 55 10.34 -18.41 -6.49
N VAL A 56 11.18 -17.73 -5.69
CA VAL A 56 11.00 -16.31 -5.35
C VAL A 56 10.91 -15.45 -6.63
N VAL A 57 11.85 -15.66 -7.55
CA VAL A 57 11.91 -14.96 -8.84
C VAL A 57 10.74 -15.33 -9.74
N ASN A 58 10.50 -16.63 -9.97
CA ASN A 58 9.47 -17.11 -10.90
C ASN A 58 8.05 -16.67 -10.49
N ASN A 59 7.80 -16.60 -9.19
CA ASN A 59 6.51 -16.15 -8.66
C ASN A 59 6.40 -14.62 -8.60
N ASN A 60 7.44 -13.88 -9.02
CA ASN A 60 7.50 -12.42 -8.95
C ASN A 60 7.20 -11.91 -7.53
N LEU A 61 7.72 -12.63 -6.54
CA LEU A 61 7.42 -12.39 -5.13
C LEU A 61 8.07 -11.11 -4.63
N LEU A 62 9.24 -10.74 -5.16
CA LEU A 62 9.98 -9.55 -4.75
C LEU A 62 10.06 -8.54 -5.90
N ASP A 63 9.75 -7.30 -5.56
CA ASP A 63 9.85 -6.12 -6.40
C ASP A 63 10.87 -5.18 -5.75
N ASP A 64 11.95 -4.84 -6.46
CA ASP A 64 13.01 -3.97 -5.93
C ASP A 64 12.70 -2.49 -6.06
N GLY A 65 11.52 -2.14 -6.57
CA GLY A 65 11.07 -0.76 -6.62
C GLY A 65 10.17 -0.33 -5.46
N ILE A 66 9.69 0.89 -5.63
CA ILE A 66 8.79 1.58 -4.71
C ILE A 66 7.34 1.18 -5.00
N PHE A 67 6.57 0.86 -3.96
CA PHE A 67 5.12 0.83 -4.07
C PHE A 67 4.61 2.25 -4.36
N SER A 68 3.82 2.42 -5.42
CA SER A 68 3.17 3.69 -5.73
C SER A 68 1.68 3.60 -5.41
N SER A 69 1.23 4.36 -4.41
CA SER A 69 -0.20 4.53 -4.10
C SER A 69 -0.92 5.52 -5.01
N ALA A 70 -0.22 6.11 -5.99
CA ALA A 70 -0.80 7.15 -6.83
C ALA A 70 -2.07 6.65 -7.55
N GLY A 71 -3.18 7.36 -7.36
CA GLY A 71 -4.48 7.01 -7.93
C GLY A 71 -5.29 5.97 -7.13
N PHE A 72 -4.73 5.44 -6.04
CA PHE A 72 -5.45 4.57 -5.12
C PHE A 72 -5.95 5.34 -3.89
N VAL A 73 -6.94 4.75 -3.22
CA VAL A 73 -7.49 5.24 -1.97
C VAL A 73 -7.20 4.20 -0.90
N GLY A 74 -6.69 4.64 0.25
CA GLY A 74 -6.52 3.78 1.42
C GLY A 74 -7.85 3.18 1.86
N ALA A 75 -7.80 1.96 2.38
CA ALA A 75 -8.93 1.29 2.98
C ALA A 75 -9.30 2.02 4.30
N THR A 76 -10.58 2.02 4.63
CA THR A 76 -11.05 2.62 5.89
C THR A 76 -11.19 1.55 6.94
N MET A 77 -10.60 1.73 8.11
CA MET A 77 -10.83 0.84 9.24
C MET A 77 -12.26 1.04 9.76
N ILE A 78 -13.06 -0.04 9.79
CA ILE A 78 -14.47 -0.01 10.18
C ILE A 78 -14.74 -0.73 11.51
N GLN A 79 -13.79 -1.54 11.98
CA GLN A 79 -13.89 -2.25 13.24
C GLN A 79 -12.50 -2.40 13.86
N ALA A 80 -12.39 -2.13 15.16
CA ALA A 80 -11.15 -2.16 15.94
C ALA A 80 -11.39 -2.72 17.35
N THR A 81 -12.10 -3.84 17.44
CA THR A 81 -12.32 -4.53 18.71
C THR A 81 -10.99 -5.09 19.19
N GLY A 82 -10.65 -4.97 20.48
CA GLY A 82 -9.43 -5.58 21.03
C GLY A 82 -8.10 -4.93 20.62
N VAL A 83 -8.12 -3.94 19.72
CA VAL A 83 -6.94 -3.16 19.34
C VAL A 83 -6.48 -2.31 20.52
N GLY A 84 -5.32 -2.68 21.08
CA GLY A 84 -4.86 -2.20 22.38
C GLY A 84 -3.96 -0.96 22.32
N SER A 85 -3.37 -0.66 21.17
CA SER A 85 -2.36 0.39 21.06
C SER A 85 -2.41 1.11 19.72
N THR A 86 -1.87 2.31 19.75
CA THR A 86 -1.62 3.15 18.58
C THR A 86 -0.28 3.85 18.77
N GLY A 87 0.37 4.24 17.69
CA GLY A 87 1.59 5.03 17.80
C GLY A 87 1.92 5.76 16.52
N THR A 88 3.06 6.43 16.54
CA THR A 88 3.60 7.19 15.41
C THR A 88 5.01 6.71 15.14
N SER A 89 5.28 6.29 13.91
CA SER A 89 6.64 6.02 13.44
C SER A 89 7.43 7.33 13.39
N LEU A 90 8.65 7.28 13.91
CA LEU A 90 9.65 8.34 13.81
C LEU A 90 10.71 8.03 12.75
N ASP A 91 10.55 6.95 11.98
CA ASP A 91 11.41 6.69 10.84
C ASP A 91 11.26 7.85 9.84
N ASN A 92 12.38 8.53 9.64
CA ASN A 92 12.50 9.65 8.73
C ASN A 92 13.54 9.37 7.66
N THR A 93 13.93 8.11 7.46
CA THR A 93 14.83 7.69 6.38
C THR A 93 14.26 6.62 5.46
N GLY A 94 13.13 5.99 5.80
CA GLY A 94 12.50 4.91 5.01
C GLY A 94 13.34 3.64 5.03
N THR A 95 14.21 3.49 6.02
CA THR A 95 15.19 2.41 6.10
C THR A 95 14.82 1.35 7.15
N GLY A 96 13.67 1.49 7.80
CA GLY A 96 13.22 0.59 8.87
C GLY A 96 13.80 0.98 10.23
N SER A 97 13.68 2.26 10.60
CA SER A 97 14.07 2.73 11.93
C SER A 97 13.08 2.28 13.00
N TYR A 98 13.60 1.75 14.11
CA TYR A 98 12.87 1.31 15.31
C TYR A 98 12.36 2.46 16.19
N GLY A 99 12.40 3.69 15.68
CA GLY A 99 11.97 4.86 16.42
C GLY A 99 10.46 5.03 16.35
N TYR A 100 9.78 5.08 17.49
CA TYR A 100 8.35 5.38 17.55
C TYR A 100 7.96 6.14 18.82
N THR A 101 6.75 6.69 18.81
CA THR A 101 6.08 7.22 20.01
C THR A 101 4.71 6.58 20.16
N ALA A 102 4.34 6.23 21.38
CA ALA A 102 2.99 5.75 21.70
C ALA A 102 2.44 6.49 22.95
N PRO A 103 1.13 6.84 22.99
CA PRO A 103 0.17 6.73 21.89
C PRO A 103 0.41 7.77 20.77
N CYS A 104 -0.23 7.63 19.60
CA CYS A 104 -0.22 8.71 18.60
C CYS A 104 -1.07 9.92 19.01
N ALA A 105 -0.84 11.05 18.33
CA ALA A 105 -1.67 12.26 18.44
C ALA A 105 -2.95 12.20 17.56
N CYS A 106 -3.25 11.03 17.00
CA CYS A 106 -4.44 10.69 16.23
C CYS A 106 -5.75 10.81 17.04
N LEU A 107 -6.90 10.85 16.37
CA LEU A 107 -8.22 10.95 17.01
C LEU A 107 -8.73 9.62 17.61
N GLY A 108 -7.97 8.54 17.44
CA GLY A 108 -8.24 7.21 17.98
C GLY A 108 -7.77 6.10 17.04
N VAL A 109 -8.04 4.85 17.42
CA VAL A 109 -7.59 3.67 16.68
C VAL A 109 -8.10 3.64 15.23
N LEU A 110 -9.38 3.96 15.01
CA LEU A 110 -9.96 3.96 13.67
C LEU A 110 -9.31 5.03 12.78
N ASP A 111 -8.92 6.17 13.35
CA ASP A 111 -8.23 7.25 12.64
C ASP A 111 -6.81 6.81 12.26
N ALA A 112 -6.06 6.28 13.24
CA ALA A 112 -4.71 5.75 13.04
C ALA A 112 -4.67 4.63 12.00
N GLY A 113 -5.63 3.70 12.00
CA GLY A 113 -5.66 2.59 11.05
C GLY A 113 -6.25 2.93 9.67
N SER A 114 -6.87 4.09 9.47
CA SER A 114 -7.52 4.45 8.19
C SER A 114 -6.62 5.28 7.26
N GLY A 115 -5.45 5.71 7.74
CA GLY A 115 -4.44 6.39 6.95
C GLY A 115 -3.53 5.42 6.21
N ILE A 116 -2.73 5.94 5.27
CA ILE A 116 -1.42 5.36 4.94
C ILE A 116 -0.46 6.50 5.28
N ASP A 117 -0.15 6.61 6.55
CA ASP A 117 0.63 7.68 7.15
C ASP A 117 1.51 7.13 8.28
N ALA A 118 2.15 8.03 9.04
CA ALA A 118 3.07 7.62 10.10
C ALA A 118 2.37 7.01 11.32
N HIS A 119 1.04 7.03 11.40
CA HIS A 119 0.31 6.42 12.50
C HIS A 119 0.15 4.93 12.26
N TRP A 120 0.23 4.16 13.34
CA TRP A 120 0.01 2.73 13.31
C TRP A 120 -0.93 2.29 14.43
N ILE A 121 -1.45 1.08 14.29
CA ILE A 121 -2.21 0.37 15.31
C ILE A 121 -1.62 -1.02 15.57
N GLN A 122 -1.81 -1.54 16.78
CA GLN A 122 -1.49 -2.94 17.12
C GLN A 122 -2.75 -3.80 17.10
N THR A 123 -2.81 -4.76 16.19
CA THR A 123 -3.97 -5.67 16.10
C THR A 123 -3.96 -6.70 17.23
N ASP A 124 -5.04 -7.46 17.38
CA ASP A 124 -5.06 -8.65 18.24
C ASP A 124 -4.97 -9.94 17.39
N ASN A 125 -5.15 -11.11 18.01
CA ASN A 125 -5.07 -12.39 17.32
C ASN A 125 -6.45 -12.97 16.93
N VAL A 126 -7.50 -12.13 16.86
CA VAL A 126 -8.87 -12.58 16.59
C VAL A 126 -9.36 -12.09 15.23
N ILE A 127 -9.72 -13.03 14.36
CA ILE A 127 -10.23 -12.71 13.02
C ILE A 127 -11.55 -11.92 13.14
N GLY A 128 -11.64 -10.82 12.41
CA GLY A 128 -12.78 -9.93 12.41
C GLY A 128 -12.74 -8.85 13.49
N HIS A 129 -11.73 -8.79 14.35
CA HIS A 129 -11.62 -7.73 15.35
C HIS A 129 -11.04 -6.43 14.80
N SER A 130 -10.00 -6.54 13.97
CA SER A 130 -9.44 -5.43 13.18
C SER A 130 -9.86 -5.60 11.74
N VAL A 131 -10.77 -4.75 11.24
CA VAL A 131 -11.36 -4.87 9.89
C VAL A 131 -11.27 -3.56 9.13
N TRP A 132 -10.79 -3.66 7.89
CA TRP A 132 -10.75 -2.61 6.90
C TRP A 132 -11.76 -2.88 5.79
N ASP A 133 -12.50 -1.84 5.41
CA ASP A 133 -13.24 -1.76 4.16
C ASP A 133 -12.31 -1.28 3.05
N LEU A 134 -12.06 -2.13 2.06
CA LEU A 134 -11.18 -1.87 0.91
C LEU A 134 -11.76 -0.85 -0.08
N GLY A 135 -12.99 -0.38 0.10
CA GLY A 135 -13.60 0.67 -0.70
C GLY A 135 -14.18 0.19 -2.03
N PHE A 136 -13.80 -0.99 -2.52
CA PHE A 136 -14.36 -1.67 -3.70
C PHE A 136 -14.15 -3.19 -3.63
N GLN A 137 -14.64 -3.93 -4.63
CA GLN A 137 -14.34 -5.36 -4.77
C GLN A 137 -12.91 -5.54 -5.30
N ALA A 138 -11.97 -5.67 -4.37
CA ALA A 138 -10.55 -5.84 -4.63
C ALA A 138 -10.18 -7.32 -4.79
N THR A 139 -9.15 -7.64 -5.58
CA THR A 139 -8.63 -9.02 -5.67
C THR A 139 -7.47 -9.27 -4.72
N LYS A 140 -6.88 -8.20 -4.20
CA LYS A 140 -5.69 -8.18 -3.34
C LYS A 140 -5.83 -7.05 -2.32
N ALA A 141 -5.08 -7.13 -1.24
CA ALA A 141 -4.87 -6.02 -0.31
C ALA A 141 -3.37 -5.75 -0.17
N ALA A 142 -2.93 -4.50 -0.26
CA ALA A 142 -1.61 -4.09 0.21
C ALA A 142 -1.70 -3.75 1.69
N VAL A 143 -0.73 -4.23 2.45
CA VAL A 143 -0.54 -3.90 3.86
C VAL A 143 0.70 -3.02 3.98
N PHE A 144 0.53 -1.92 4.70
CA PHE A 144 1.58 -0.97 5.04
C PHE A 144 1.82 -1.13 6.53
N ASN A 145 3.04 -1.51 6.90
CA ASN A 145 3.41 -1.76 8.27
C ASN A 145 4.59 -0.87 8.69
N THR A 146 4.64 -0.57 9.97
CA THR A 146 5.80 0.03 10.62
C THR A 146 6.66 -1.12 11.12
N ILE A 147 7.95 -0.84 11.26
CA ILE A 147 8.92 -1.76 11.83
C ILE A 147 9.40 -1.06 13.10
N ASP A 148 9.16 -1.67 14.25
CA ASP A 148 9.53 -1.09 15.54
C ASP A 148 10.63 -1.89 16.26
N HIS A 149 10.88 -3.15 15.85
CA HIS A 149 12.12 -3.87 16.11
C HIS A 149 12.50 -4.84 14.98
N GLY A 150 13.31 -5.85 15.29
CA GLY A 150 13.70 -6.90 14.35
C GLY A 150 13.50 -8.28 14.98
N PRO A 151 13.67 -9.35 14.19
CA PRO A 151 14.53 -9.40 13.01
C PRO A 151 13.86 -9.03 11.68
N LEU A 152 14.62 -8.38 10.80
CA LEU A 152 14.23 -8.14 9.42
C LEU A 152 14.62 -9.30 8.50
N PRO A 153 13.78 -9.68 7.52
CA PRO A 153 12.52 -9.07 7.12
C PRO A 153 11.28 -9.61 7.86
N GLN A 154 11.45 -10.49 8.86
CA GLN A 154 10.34 -11.22 9.48
C GLN A 154 9.34 -10.29 10.17
N GLU A 155 9.85 -9.29 10.87
CA GLU A 155 9.07 -8.22 11.51
C GLU A 155 8.06 -7.59 10.56
N ALA A 156 8.52 -7.27 9.35
CA ALA A 156 7.72 -6.52 8.41
C ALA A 156 6.50 -7.30 7.89
N ILE A 157 6.48 -8.62 8.09
CA ILE A 157 5.38 -9.51 7.70
C ILE A 157 5.01 -10.36 8.91
N GLU A 158 4.73 -9.70 10.03
CA GLU A 158 4.26 -10.34 11.27
C GLU A 158 2.76 -10.61 11.28
N SER A 159 2.04 -10.29 10.21
CA SER A 159 0.58 -10.37 10.23
C SER A 159 0.04 -11.45 9.31
N THR A 160 -1.04 -12.08 9.74
CA THR A 160 -1.89 -12.87 8.86
C THR A 160 -3.09 -12.04 8.43
N VAL A 161 -3.34 -12.02 7.13
CA VAL A 161 -4.49 -11.32 6.55
C VAL A 161 -5.57 -12.32 6.15
N TYR A 162 -6.81 -12.00 6.48
CA TYR A 162 -8.01 -12.72 6.08
C TYR A 162 -8.90 -11.81 5.23
N LEU A 163 -9.43 -12.33 4.14
CA LEU A 163 -10.25 -11.58 3.19
C LEU A 163 -11.70 -12.08 3.23
N SER A 164 -12.65 -11.16 3.09
CA SER A 164 -14.09 -11.47 3.16
C SER A 164 -14.94 -10.54 2.28
N ASN A 165 -16.15 -11.01 1.94
CA ASN A 165 -17.22 -10.20 1.33
C ASN A 165 -18.37 -9.90 2.29
N ASP A 166 -18.46 -10.61 3.42
CA ASP A 166 -19.60 -10.58 4.35
C ASP A 166 -19.21 -10.34 5.81
N GLN A 167 -17.91 -10.25 6.12
CA GLN A 167 -17.31 -10.16 7.46
C GLN A 167 -17.59 -11.35 8.38
N ILE A 168 -18.14 -12.45 7.83
CA ILE A 168 -18.50 -13.66 8.56
C ILE A 168 -17.63 -14.81 8.06
N THR A 169 -17.57 -14.98 6.75
CA THR A 169 -16.79 -15.99 6.06
C THR A 169 -15.44 -15.40 5.70
N TRP A 170 -14.38 -15.88 6.33
CA TRP A 170 -13.02 -15.39 6.16
C TRP A 170 -12.16 -16.40 5.42
N THR A 171 -11.43 -15.94 4.40
CA THR A 171 -10.45 -16.74 3.67
C THR A 171 -9.06 -16.23 4.00
N GLN A 172 -8.18 -17.10 4.49
CA GLN A 172 -6.78 -16.73 4.72
C GLN A 172 -6.11 -16.35 3.41
N ALA A 173 -5.43 -15.21 3.40
CA ALA A 173 -4.62 -14.76 2.28
C ALA A 173 -3.19 -15.29 2.38
N VAL A 174 -2.48 -15.28 1.26
CA VAL A 174 -1.05 -15.54 1.14
C VAL A 174 -0.38 -14.31 0.57
N VAL A 175 0.89 -14.09 0.93
CA VAL A 175 1.70 -13.04 0.32
C VAL A 175 1.93 -13.39 -1.15
N GLU A 176 1.59 -12.46 -2.03
CA GLU A 176 1.78 -12.59 -3.47
C GLU A 176 2.88 -11.68 -4.00
N ARG A 177 3.19 -10.58 -3.30
CA ARG A 177 4.29 -9.68 -3.64
C ARG A 177 4.77 -8.87 -2.44
N VAL A 178 6.05 -8.52 -2.42
CA VAL A 178 6.71 -7.62 -1.48
C VAL A 178 7.48 -6.55 -2.25
N TRP A 179 7.27 -5.28 -1.92
CA TRP A 179 8.06 -4.15 -2.39
C TRP A 179 9.15 -3.85 -1.39
N LEU A 180 10.39 -3.96 -1.85
CA LEU A 180 11.57 -3.96 -1.00
C LEU A 180 11.98 -2.55 -0.52
N GLU A 181 11.50 -1.51 -1.19
CA GLU A 181 11.71 -0.10 -0.82
C GLU A 181 10.47 0.54 -0.16
N GLY A 182 9.46 -0.25 0.19
CA GLY A 182 8.26 0.26 0.85
C GLY A 182 7.42 1.17 -0.05
N PHE A 183 6.88 2.25 0.53
CA PHE A 183 5.96 3.18 -0.13
C PHE A 183 6.50 4.61 -0.15
N GLN A 184 6.55 5.23 -1.34
CA GLN A 184 6.89 6.64 -1.52
C GLN A 184 8.19 7.18 -0.82
N PRO A 185 9.31 6.44 -0.74
CA PRO A 185 10.54 6.93 -0.08
C PRO A 185 11.07 8.23 -0.70
N ASN A 186 10.84 8.43 -2.00
CA ASN A 186 11.27 9.63 -2.73
C ASN A 186 10.37 10.86 -2.53
N ALA A 187 9.19 10.72 -1.93
CA ALA A 187 8.29 11.83 -1.62
C ALA A 187 8.54 12.42 -0.24
N GLY A 188 9.56 11.94 0.48
CA GLY A 188 9.78 12.29 1.88
C GLY A 188 8.81 11.62 2.84
N ILE A 189 8.05 10.62 2.37
CA ILE A 189 7.41 9.62 3.22
C ILE A 189 8.49 8.60 3.55
N LEU A 190 8.86 8.56 4.81
CA LEU A 190 10.12 7.96 5.26
C LEU A 190 9.90 6.99 6.43
N TRP A 191 8.64 6.66 6.67
CA TRP A 191 8.18 5.64 7.58
C TRP A 191 7.79 4.42 6.76
N ASP A 192 7.73 3.27 7.43
CA ASP A 192 7.29 1.99 6.89
C ASP A 192 8.39 1.27 6.10
N GLY A 193 8.59 -0.01 6.42
CA GLY A 193 9.60 -0.85 5.79
C GLY A 193 9.08 -1.44 4.48
N PHE A 194 9.05 -2.76 4.38
CA PHE A 194 8.42 -3.40 3.23
C PHE A 194 6.93 -3.06 3.13
N VAL A 195 6.41 -3.01 1.90
CA VAL A 195 4.98 -3.11 1.64
C VAL A 195 4.73 -4.47 1.03
N TYR A 196 3.66 -5.16 1.42
CA TYR A 196 3.34 -6.46 0.83
C TYR A 196 1.88 -6.55 0.41
N ALA A 197 1.67 -7.17 -0.74
CA ALA A 197 0.34 -7.48 -1.26
C ALA A 197 0.00 -8.94 -0.95
N VAL A 198 -1.21 -9.13 -0.44
CA VAL A 198 -1.79 -10.44 -0.17
C VAL A 198 -3.00 -10.70 -1.07
N GLY A 199 -3.23 -11.97 -1.37
CA GLY A 199 -4.39 -12.44 -2.11
C GLY A 199 -4.67 -13.91 -1.79
N THR A 200 -5.62 -14.52 -2.49
CA THR A 200 -5.96 -15.95 -2.26
C THR A 200 -5.28 -16.89 -3.23
N GLY A 201 -4.34 -16.41 -4.05
CA GLY A 201 -3.78 -17.16 -5.18
C GLY A 201 -4.80 -17.40 -6.31
N SER A 202 -5.99 -16.79 -6.21
CA SER A 202 -7.07 -16.87 -7.19
C SER A 202 -7.52 -15.48 -7.64
N ALA A 203 -8.40 -15.41 -8.65
CA ALA A 203 -8.97 -14.15 -9.12
C ALA A 203 -10.22 -13.69 -8.33
N ASN A 204 -10.51 -14.32 -7.18
CA ASN A 204 -11.66 -13.96 -6.35
C ASN A 204 -11.54 -12.52 -5.83
N THR A 205 -12.69 -11.86 -5.70
CA THR A 205 -12.76 -10.50 -5.15
C THR A 205 -13.28 -10.48 -3.72
N PHE A 206 -12.88 -9.46 -2.96
CA PHE A 206 -13.19 -9.25 -1.56
C PHE A 206 -13.43 -7.77 -1.28
N ARG A 207 -14.28 -7.50 -0.29
CA ARG A 207 -14.60 -6.13 0.16
C ARG A 207 -13.85 -5.76 1.43
N TYR A 208 -13.56 -6.74 2.27
CA TYR A 208 -13.04 -6.52 3.61
C TYR A 208 -11.73 -7.30 3.81
N ALA A 209 -10.82 -6.69 4.57
CA ALA A 209 -9.63 -7.35 5.09
C ALA A 209 -9.67 -7.32 6.61
N SER A 210 -9.39 -8.45 7.25
CA SER A 210 -9.09 -8.54 8.66
C SER A 210 -7.63 -8.91 8.84
N ILE A 211 -6.93 -8.17 9.70
CA ILE A 211 -5.52 -8.38 9.99
C ILE A 211 -5.39 -8.76 11.46
N ILE A 212 -4.59 -9.79 11.72
CA ILE A 212 -4.21 -10.23 13.06
C ILE A 212 -2.69 -10.28 13.17
N TRP A 213 -2.14 -10.09 14.37
CA TRP A 213 -0.74 -10.39 14.61
C TRP A 213 -0.50 -11.90 14.60
N GLY A 214 0.67 -12.29 14.15
CA GLY A 214 1.08 -13.68 13.94
C GLY A 214 0.14 -14.48 13.05
N GLY A 215 0.04 -15.78 13.33
CA GLY A 215 -0.84 -16.71 12.63
C GLY A 215 -0.21 -17.31 11.36
N PRO A 216 -0.95 -18.14 10.62
CA PRO A 216 -0.40 -18.82 9.45
C PRO A 216 -0.10 -17.85 8.30
N GLY A 217 1.17 -17.81 7.87
CA GLY A 217 1.63 -16.94 6.78
C GLY A 217 2.36 -15.70 7.26
N ALA A 218 2.27 -15.37 8.55
CA ALA A 218 3.21 -14.46 9.19
C ALA A 218 4.61 -15.09 9.26
N LEU A 219 5.65 -14.27 9.11
CA LEU A 219 7.06 -14.67 9.17
C LEU A 219 7.62 -14.59 10.60
N LEU A 220 6.96 -13.81 11.46
CA LEU A 220 7.14 -13.73 12.90
C LEU A 220 5.78 -13.82 13.61
N SER A 221 5.78 -14.13 14.90
CA SER A 221 4.57 -14.23 15.72
C SER A 221 4.94 -14.10 17.20
N ASP A 222 5.31 -12.90 17.63
CA ASP A 222 5.77 -12.64 19.00
C ASP A 222 4.77 -11.85 19.85
N GLY A 223 3.76 -11.22 19.24
CA GLY A 223 2.64 -10.61 19.95
C GLY A 223 2.37 -9.15 19.62
N ASP A 224 3.21 -8.52 18.81
CA ASP A 224 2.99 -7.17 18.30
C ASP A 224 3.00 -7.15 16.77
N ASN A 225 2.36 -6.13 16.21
CA ASN A 225 2.41 -5.80 14.79
C ASN A 225 1.94 -4.35 14.61
N GLU A 226 2.61 -3.58 13.78
CA GLU A 226 2.27 -2.17 13.61
C GLU A 226 1.70 -1.97 12.21
N ILE A 227 0.37 -1.86 12.11
CA ILE A 227 -0.30 -1.62 10.82
C ILE A 227 -0.57 -0.13 10.65
N ASN A 228 0.09 0.49 9.66
CA ASN A 228 -0.15 1.89 9.29
C ASN A 228 -1.40 2.05 8.45
N GLY A 229 -1.66 1.07 7.59
CA GLY A 229 -2.74 1.17 6.64
C GLY A 229 -2.91 -0.06 5.78
N VAL A 230 -4.04 -0.07 5.07
CA VAL A 230 -4.39 -1.12 4.12
C VAL A 230 -4.88 -0.46 2.84
N MET A 231 -4.70 -1.10 1.70
CA MET A 231 -5.21 -0.62 0.41
C MET A 231 -5.79 -1.77 -0.40
N GLY A 232 -6.99 -1.60 -0.95
CA GLY A 232 -7.55 -2.55 -1.91
C GLY A 232 -6.88 -2.43 -3.28
N LEU A 233 -6.55 -3.56 -3.91
CA LEU A 233 -5.85 -3.60 -5.20
C LEU A 233 -6.58 -4.49 -6.22
N ARG A 234 -6.47 -4.10 -7.49
CA ARG A 234 -6.90 -4.88 -8.67
C ARG A 234 -5.81 -5.86 -9.11
N PRO A 235 -6.11 -6.85 -9.97
CA PRO A 235 -5.13 -7.86 -10.38
C PRO A 235 -3.87 -7.29 -11.01
N ASP A 236 -4.01 -6.18 -11.74
CA ASP A 236 -2.96 -5.48 -12.47
C ASP A 236 -2.45 -4.25 -11.73
N PHE A 237 -2.89 -4.02 -10.48
CA PHE A 237 -2.61 -2.81 -9.72
C PHE A 237 -2.92 -1.54 -10.53
N THR A 238 -3.97 -1.57 -11.35
CA THR A 238 -4.52 -0.34 -11.92
C THR A 238 -5.39 0.37 -10.89
N PRO A 239 -5.19 1.68 -10.66
CA PRO A 239 -6.07 2.43 -9.79
C PRO A 239 -7.51 2.32 -10.30
N PRO A 240 -8.53 2.30 -9.41
CA PRO A 240 -9.90 2.48 -9.84
C PRO A 240 -10.00 3.70 -10.75
N PRO A 241 -10.89 3.70 -11.77
CA PRO A 241 -11.14 4.92 -12.53
C PRO A 241 -11.40 6.04 -11.54
N ALA A 242 -10.57 7.10 -11.57
CA ALA A 242 -10.70 8.21 -10.66
C ALA A 242 -12.14 8.72 -10.79
N ILE A 243 -12.93 8.61 -9.72
CA ILE A 243 -14.24 9.23 -9.69
C ILE A 243 -13.95 10.73 -9.75
N PRO A 244 -14.43 11.48 -10.77
CA PRO A 244 -14.13 12.90 -10.86
C PRO A 244 -14.55 13.58 -9.56
N GLU A 245 -13.61 14.28 -8.91
CA GLU A 245 -13.88 15.04 -7.70
C GLU A 245 -15.08 15.98 -7.93
N PRO A 246 -15.90 16.29 -6.92
CA PRO A 246 -17.03 17.22 -7.05
C PRO A 246 -16.68 18.55 -7.73
N SER A 247 -15.45 19.03 -7.53
CA SER A 247 -14.89 20.22 -8.19
C SER A 247 -14.79 20.08 -9.71
N THR A 248 -14.54 18.88 -10.23
CA THR A 248 -14.50 18.59 -11.68
C THR A 248 -15.88 18.76 -12.31
N TYR A 249 -16.93 18.34 -11.61
CA TYR A 249 -18.31 18.58 -12.04
C TYR A 249 -18.68 20.06 -11.98
N ALA A 250 -18.22 20.77 -10.93
CA ALA A 250 -18.42 22.21 -10.82
C ALA A 250 -17.71 22.97 -11.96
N LEU A 251 -16.49 22.59 -12.31
CA LEU A 251 -15.72 23.20 -13.39
C LEU A 251 -16.34 22.90 -14.77
N MET A 252 -16.79 21.67 -14.97
CA MET A 252 -17.51 21.27 -16.19
C MET A 252 -18.82 22.05 -16.33
N ALA A 253 -19.60 22.17 -15.25
CA ALA A 253 -20.83 22.96 -15.24
C ALA A 253 -20.55 24.45 -15.52
N ALA A 254 -19.50 25.02 -14.94
CA ALA A 254 -19.07 26.39 -15.20
C ALA A 254 -18.64 26.57 -16.68
N GLY A 255 -17.89 25.62 -17.23
CA GLY A 255 -17.49 25.62 -18.65
C GLY A 255 -18.70 25.58 -19.59
N LEU A 256 -19.67 24.71 -19.31
CA LEU A 256 -20.91 24.62 -20.07
C LEU A 256 -21.75 25.91 -19.98
N ALA A 257 -21.83 26.52 -18.79
CA ALA A 257 -22.51 27.80 -18.60
C ALA A 257 -21.84 28.94 -19.38
N ALA A 258 -20.51 28.97 -19.42
CA ALA A 258 -19.75 29.96 -20.19
C ALA A 258 -19.99 29.81 -21.70
N ILE A 259 -19.98 28.58 -22.21
CA ILE A 259 -20.28 28.28 -23.63
C ILE A 259 -21.71 28.71 -23.97
N ALA A 260 -22.68 28.36 -23.13
CA ALA A 260 -24.08 28.75 -23.33
C ALA A 260 -24.25 30.28 -23.36
N GLY A 261 -23.55 31.01 -22.48
CA GLY A 261 -23.53 32.47 -22.48
C GLY A 261 -22.96 33.08 -23.78
N LEU A 262 -21.85 32.53 -24.28
CA LEU A 262 -21.23 32.97 -25.53
C LEU A 262 -22.14 32.75 -26.75
N VAL A 263 -22.82 31.60 -26.83
CA VAL A 263 -23.78 31.31 -27.91
C VAL A 263 -24.96 32.28 -27.88
N ARG A 264 -25.48 32.60 -26.69
CA ARG A 264 -26.60 33.53 -26.53
C ARG A 264 -26.24 34.95 -26.96
N ARG A 265 -25.02 35.39 -26.65
CA ARG A 265 -24.51 36.72 -27.06
C ARG A 265 -24.36 36.84 -28.58
N ARG A 266 -23.91 35.79 -29.27
CA ARG A 266 -23.80 35.79 -30.74
C ARG A 266 -25.16 35.86 -31.45
N ARG A 267 -26.21 35.27 -30.87
CA ARG A 267 -27.57 35.29 -31.42
C ARG A 267 -28.34 36.59 -31.15
N GLY A 268 -27.91 37.39 -30.18
CA GLY A 268 -28.51 38.70 -29.88
C GLY A 268 -27.91 39.86 -30.68
N GLN A 269 -26.92 39.60 -31.54
CA GLN A 269 -26.26 40.60 -32.39
C GLN A 269 -26.60 40.42 -33.88
N SER A 270 -27.53 39.53 -34.20
CA SER A 270 -28.15 39.34 -35.52
C SER A 270 -29.58 39.86 -35.50
#